data_AF-A0AAD0J8W1-F1
#
_entry.id   AF-A0AAD0J8W1-F1
#
_cell.length_a   1.000
_cell.length_b   1.000
_cell.length_c   1.000
_cell.angle_alpha   90.00
_cell.angle_beta   90.00
_cell.angle_gamma   90.00
#
_symmetry.space_group_name_H-M   'P 1'
#
loop_
_entity.id
_entity.type
_entity.pdbx_description
1 polymer ?
#
loop_
_entity_poly.entity_id
_entity_poly.type
_entity_poly.pdbx_seq_one_letter_code
_entity_poly.pdbx_strand_id
1 'polypeptide(L)'
;MKNVKSHTTKKYYKHWAESGLGKGNVLMEARGEKIVRQVEIYGTKLVWADEHGQSDDRFVLADQPVSFLDFDEDDEISAREFESAWKKAREATGYPV
;
A
#
# COMPACT_ATOMS: atom_id res chain seq x y z
N MET A 1 -16.73 -27.26 5.64
CA MET A 1 -16.82 -25.91 6.23
C MET A 1 -15.98 -24.99 5.35
N LYS A 2 -16.58 -24.00 4.69
CA LYS A 2 -15.80 -23.01 3.91
C LYS A 2 -15.34 -21.95 4.90
N ASN A 3 -14.04 -21.87 5.17
CA ASN A 3 -13.45 -20.77 5.91
C ASN A 3 -13.72 -19.48 5.12
N VAL A 4 -14.71 -18.72 5.54
CA VAL A 4 -14.91 -17.35 5.07
C VAL A 4 -13.78 -16.55 5.72
N LYS A 5 -12.64 -16.41 5.03
CA LYS A 5 -11.63 -15.40 5.39
C LYS A 5 -12.41 -14.08 5.53
N SER A 6 -12.38 -13.50 6.72
CA SER A 6 -13.12 -12.27 6.98
C SER A 6 -12.63 -11.19 6.02
N HIS A 7 -13.50 -10.71 5.13
CA HIS A 7 -13.21 -9.60 4.20
C HIS A 7 -12.88 -8.28 4.92
N THR A 8 -12.93 -8.26 6.26
CA THR A 8 -12.70 -7.07 7.09
C THR A 8 -11.35 -7.04 7.78
N THR A 9 -10.58 -8.14 7.78
CA THR A 9 -9.27 -8.16 8.46
C THR A 9 -8.29 -7.26 7.71
N LYS A 10 -7.77 -6.25 8.40
CA LYS A 10 -6.71 -5.38 7.88
C LYS A 10 -5.35 -6.05 8.05
N LYS A 11 -4.57 -6.07 6.97
CA LYS A 11 -3.15 -6.42 6.97
C LYS A 11 -2.36 -5.35 6.25
N TYR A 12 -1.09 -5.22 6.59
CA TYR A 12 -0.22 -4.23 6.01
C TYR A 12 1.06 -4.90 5.52
N TYR A 13 1.49 -4.54 4.32
CA TYR A 13 2.63 -5.15 3.67
C TYR A 13 3.61 -4.09 3.20
N LYS A 14 4.87 -4.47 3.05
CA LYS A 14 5.93 -3.66 2.47
C LYS A 14 6.76 -4.53 1.56
N HIS A 15 6.79 -4.15 0.29
CA HIS A 15 7.51 -4.87 -0.74
C HIS A 15 8.52 -3.97 -1.44
N TRP A 16 9.67 -4.53 -1.82
CA TRP A 16 10.67 -3.82 -2.60
C TRP A 16 10.31 -3.81 -4.09
N ALA A 17 10.25 -2.65 -4.71
CA ALA A 17 9.88 -2.51 -6.12
C ALA A 17 10.80 -1.53 -6.89
N GLU A 18 10.75 -1.63 -8.21
CA GLU A 18 11.38 -0.69 -9.14
C GLU A 18 10.31 -0.04 -10.02
N SER A 19 10.41 1.27 -10.21
CA SER A 19 9.52 2.05 -11.07
C SER A 19 10.29 3.07 -11.90
N GLY A 20 9.57 3.83 -12.74
CA GLY A 20 10.13 4.98 -13.45
C GLY A 20 10.67 6.09 -12.53
N LEU A 21 10.37 6.06 -11.22
CA LEU A 21 10.92 7.00 -10.22
C LEU A 21 12.17 6.46 -9.50
N GLY A 22 12.56 5.20 -9.74
CA GLY A 22 13.72 4.55 -9.13
C GLY A 22 13.34 3.28 -8.37
N LYS A 23 14.18 2.89 -7.40
CA LYS A 23 13.98 1.69 -6.58
C LYS A 23 13.60 2.07 -5.15
N GLY A 24 12.74 1.28 -4.52
CA GLY A 24 12.20 1.66 -3.22
C GLY A 24 11.15 0.70 -2.71
N ASN A 25 10.32 1.19 -1.78
CA ASN A 25 9.33 0.36 -1.11
C ASN A 25 7.91 0.77 -1.50
N VAL A 26 7.06 -0.25 -1.71
CA VAL A 26 5.61 -0.12 -1.86
C VAL A 26 4.98 -0.68 -0.60
N LEU A 27 4.25 0.16 0.12
CA LEU A 27 3.53 -0.21 1.32
C LEU A 27 2.04 -0.29 0.99
N MET A 28 1.34 -1.31 1.47
CA MET A 28 -0.05 -1.58 1.12
C MET A 28 -0.89 -1.90 2.35
N GLU A 29 -2.10 -1.33 2.46
CA GLU A 29 -3.16 -1.86 3.32
C GLU A 29 -4.04 -2.79 2.50
N ALA A 30 -4.19 -4.02 2.98
CA ALA A 30 -5.16 -4.97 2.48
C ALA A 30 -6.35 -5.11 3.43
N ARG A 31 -7.55 -5.31 2.86
CA ARG A 31 -8.75 -5.80 3.57
C ARG A 31 -9.15 -7.14 2.98
N GLY A 32 -8.82 -8.21 3.70
CA GLY A 32 -8.86 -9.56 3.14
C GLY A 32 -7.90 -9.67 1.94
N GLU A 33 -8.43 -9.97 0.76
CA GLU A 33 -7.64 -10.12 -0.47
C GLU A 33 -7.48 -8.82 -1.28
N LYS A 34 -8.15 -7.71 -0.90
CA LYS A 34 -8.15 -6.47 -1.70
C LYS A 34 -7.19 -5.43 -1.12
N ILE A 35 -6.34 -4.82 -1.95
CA ILE A 35 -5.57 -3.63 -1.59
C ILE A 35 -6.49 -2.40 -1.61
N VAL A 36 -6.46 -1.61 -0.53
CA VAL A 36 -7.36 -0.44 -0.35
C VAL A 36 -6.61 0.88 -0.15
N ARG A 37 -5.34 0.82 0.26
CA ARG A 37 -4.42 1.97 0.30
C ARG A 37 -3.02 1.52 -0.10
N GLN A 38 -2.30 2.39 -0.78
CA GLN A 38 -0.92 2.15 -1.23
C GLN A 38 -0.08 3.41 -1.08
N VAL A 39 1.17 3.25 -0.65
CA VAL A 39 2.19 4.30 -0.60
C VAL A 39 3.43 3.77 -1.27
N GLU A 40 3.97 4.50 -2.23
CA GLU A 40 5.24 4.16 -2.87
C GLU A 40 6.30 5.20 -2.53
N ILE A 41 7.46 4.71 -2.10
CA ILE A 41 8.56 5.52 -1.58
C ILE A 41 9.81 5.21 -2.40
N TYR A 42 10.15 6.13 -3.30
CA TYR A 42 11.31 6.05 -4.19
C TYR A 42 12.28 7.20 -3.87
N GLY A 43 13.29 6.92 -3.04
CA GLY A 43 14.21 7.94 -2.54
C GLY A 43 13.46 9.04 -1.77
N THR A 44 13.44 10.26 -2.31
CA THR A 44 12.71 11.41 -1.74
C THR A 44 11.31 11.60 -2.31
N LYS A 45 10.88 10.76 -3.26
CA LYS A 45 9.55 10.81 -3.85
C LYS A 45 8.60 9.91 -3.07
N LEU A 46 7.44 10.47 -2.74
CA LEU A 46 6.33 9.76 -2.13
C LEU A 46 5.10 9.95 -3.01
N VAL A 47 4.45 8.86 -3.36
CA VAL A 47 3.14 8.85 -4.03
C VAL A 47 2.20 7.94 -3.25
N TRP A 48 0.91 8.21 -3.33
CA TRP A 48 -0.11 7.42 -2.66
C TRP A 48 -1.33 7.22 -3.57
N ALA A 49 -2.05 6.14 -3.31
CA ALA A 49 -3.35 5.83 -3.90
C ALA A 49 -4.27 5.17 -2.88
N ASP A 50 -5.57 5.43 -2.97
CA ASP A 50 -6.63 4.71 -2.27
C ASP A 50 -7.84 4.47 -3.19
N GLU A 51 -8.92 3.92 -2.63
CA GLU A 51 -10.17 3.67 -3.37
C GLU A 51 -10.86 4.94 -3.90
N HIS A 52 -10.41 6.13 -3.50
CA HIS A 52 -11.03 7.41 -3.81
C HIS A 52 -10.15 8.33 -4.67
N GLY A 53 -8.86 8.02 -4.82
CA GLY A 53 -7.98 8.74 -5.73
C GLY A 53 -6.50 8.43 -5.53
N GLN A 54 -5.67 9.22 -6.20
CA GLN A 54 -4.23 9.07 -6.20
C GLN A 54 -3.53 10.43 -6.28
N SER A 55 -2.29 10.51 -5.80
CA SER A 55 -1.47 11.71 -5.91
C SER A 55 -0.83 11.89 -7.28
N ASP A 56 -0.67 10.81 -8.04
CA ASP A 56 0.00 10.79 -9.35
C ASP A 56 -0.67 9.70 -10.22
N ASP A 57 -1.16 10.08 -11.40
CA ASP A 57 -1.93 9.19 -12.29
C ASP A 57 -1.13 7.99 -12.82
N ARG A 58 0.20 8.01 -12.69
CA ARG A 58 1.05 6.88 -13.08
C ARG A 58 1.10 5.79 -12.01
N PHE A 59 0.71 6.10 -10.79
CA PHE A 59 0.84 5.24 -9.61
C PHE A 59 -0.54 4.98 -9.02
N VAL A 60 -1.25 4.03 -9.64
CA VAL A 60 -2.60 3.63 -9.25
C VAL A 60 -2.55 2.52 -8.21
N LEU A 61 -3.66 2.37 -7.48
CA LEU A 61 -3.84 1.31 -6.50
C LEU A 61 -3.68 -0.07 -7.17
N ALA A 62 -2.91 -0.96 -6.56
CA ALA A 62 -2.79 -2.34 -7.03
C ALA A 62 -4.17 -3.02 -7.13
N ASP A 63 -4.47 -3.59 -8.30
CA ASP A 63 -5.74 -4.25 -8.60
C ASP A 63 -5.67 -5.78 -8.40
N GLN A 64 -4.47 -6.33 -8.27
CA GLN A 64 -4.24 -7.74 -8.02
C GLN A 64 -4.58 -8.11 -6.56
N PRO A 65 -5.13 -9.32 -6.33
CA PRO A 65 -5.41 -9.77 -4.98
C PRO A 65 -4.12 -10.04 -4.19
N VAL A 66 -4.17 -9.96 -2.87
CA VAL A 66 -3.04 -10.27 -1.98
C VAL A 66 -2.41 -11.64 -2.28
N SER A 67 -3.23 -12.66 -2.54
CA SER A 67 -2.76 -14.00 -2.91
C SER A 67 -2.01 -14.09 -4.25
N PHE A 68 -2.13 -13.09 -5.12
CA PHE A 68 -1.33 -12.99 -6.36
C PHE A 68 0.01 -12.32 -6.12
N LEU A 69 0.09 -11.41 -5.15
CA LEU A 69 1.29 -10.64 -4.83
C LEU A 69 2.34 -11.45 -4.05
N ASP A 70 1.97 -12.65 -3.62
CA ASP A 70 2.85 -13.64 -2.96
C ASP A 70 3.57 -13.08 -1.72
N PHE A 71 2.90 -12.21 -0.95
CA PHE A 71 3.44 -11.69 0.30
C PHE A 71 3.56 -12.79 1.36
N ASP A 72 4.68 -12.79 2.07
CA ASP A 72 4.92 -13.66 3.21
C ASP A 72 4.94 -12.89 4.55
N GLU A 73 5.40 -13.54 5.61
CA GLU A 73 5.48 -12.94 6.95
C GLU A 73 6.56 -11.86 7.06
N ASP A 74 7.60 -11.92 6.21
CA ASP A 74 8.69 -10.93 6.20
C ASP A 74 8.27 -9.63 5.48
N ASP A 75 7.28 -9.71 4.58
CA ASP A 75 6.65 -8.54 3.97
C ASP A 75 5.65 -7.84 4.92
N GLU A 76 5.14 -8.51 5.96
CA GLU A 76 4.11 -7.95 6.85
C GLU A 76 4.72 -6.85 7.75
N ILE A 77 4.11 -5.66 7.73
CA ILE A 77 4.50 -4.53 8.58
C ILE A 77 3.41 -4.20 9.59
N SER A 78 3.79 -3.46 10.63
CA SER A 78 2.82 -2.96 11.59
C SER A 78 1.90 -1.91 10.98
N ALA A 79 0.65 -1.85 11.46
CA ALA A 79 -0.27 -0.76 11.15
C ALA A 79 0.37 0.62 11.41
N ARG A 80 1.16 0.74 12.49
CA ARG A 80 1.84 2.00 12.85
C ARG A 80 2.85 2.44 11.80
N GLU A 81 3.60 1.50 11.23
CA GLU A 81 4.56 1.79 10.15
C GLU A 81 3.81 2.30 8.92
N PHE A 82 2.76 1.60 8.50
CA PHE A 82 1.94 1.99 7.36
C PHE A 82 1.32 3.38 7.56
N GLU A 83 0.61 3.62 8.67
CA GLU A 83 -0.07 4.90 8.91
C GLU A 83 0.92 6.08 8.98
N SER A 84 2.13 5.83 9.48
CA SER A 84 3.18 6.86 9.49
C SER A 84 3.64 7.23 8.08
N ALA A 85 3.76 6.25 7.18
CA ALA A 85 4.08 6.49 5.78
C ALA A 85 2.93 7.15 5.02
N TRP A 86 1.70 6.66 5.24
CA TRP A 86 0.47 7.22 4.68
C TRP A 86 0.32 8.70 5.01
N LYS A 87 0.47 9.04 6.29
CA LYS A 87 0.41 10.42 6.77
C LYS A 87 1.43 11.32 6.06
N LYS A 88 2.69 10.89 6.01
CA LYS A 88 3.76 11.65 5.34
C LYS A 88 3.49 11.85 3.86
N ALA A 89 2.99 10.83 3.16
CA ALA A 89 2.69 10.92 1.73
C ALA A 89 1.53 11.88 1.44
N ARG A 90 0.47 11.83 2.25
CA ARG A 90 -0.67 12.76 2.18
C ARG A 90 -0.25 14.20 2.42
N GLU A 91 0.52 14.45 3.50
CA GLU A 91 1.06 15.78 3.82
C GLU A 91 1.96 16.32 2.70
N ALA A 92 2.86 15.50 2.16
CA ALA A 92 3.80 15.90 1.10
C ALA A 92 3.11 16.28 -0.22
N THR A 93 1.87 15.85 -0.43
CA THR A 93 1.09 16.09 -1.66
C THR A 93 -0.04 17.09 -1.45
N GLY A 94 -0.11 17.72 -0.27
CA GLY A 94 -1.10 18.76 0.04
C GLY A 94 -2.49 18.23 0.42
N TYR A 95 -2.60 16.95 0.76
CA TYR A 95 -3.85 16.34 1.16
C TYR A 95 -3.97 16.26 2.70
N PRO A 96 -5.12 16.62 3.28
CA PRO A 96 -5.33 16.49 4.72
C PRO A 96 -5.30 15.03 5.15
N VAL A 97 -4.84 14.78 6.36
CA VAL A 97 -4.72 13.45 6.98
C VAL A 97 -5.81 13.24 8.01
#